data_AF-A0A837HHB4-F1
#
_entry.id   AF-A0A837HHB4-F1
#
_cell.length_a   1.000
_cell.length_b   1.000
_cell.length_c   1.000
_cell.angle_alpha   90.00
_cell.angle_beta   90.00
_cell.angle_gamma   90.00
#
_symmetry.space_group_name_H-M   'P 1'
#
loop_
_entity.id
_entity.type
_entity.pdbx_description
1 polymer ?
#
loop_
_entity_poly.entity_id
_entity_poly.type
_entity_poly.pdbx_seq_one_letter_code
_entity_poly.pdbx_strand_id
1 'polypeptide(L)'
;MDRFFSILGKIFIILVVLGAMAYGGYYFGTQTKNITKPEAINTEASILPSLLPIPYSLITINGGVAKSAGLSFDQYTIKASDEWKITKENQTAMDEKLILSKDGYSISIFQAATGGALCLYTGDPDFEGPSSRFTFFKELTTLDNRMMRRSGEQNGVAFTICQKGQDGSYQQPTNYGHISIKLPNGWTKETLDEIDTIIVSLKKV
;
A
#
# COMPACT_ATOMS: atom_id res chain seq x y z
N MET A 1 1.48 1.48 -65.19
CA MET A 1 0.55 0.57 -64.47
C MET A 1 0.88 0.44 -62.98
N ASP A 2 2.02 0.96 -62.51
CA ASP A 2 2.54 0.75 -61.14
C ASP A 2 1.79 1.49 -60.03
N ARG A 3 1.10 2.60 -60.36
CA ARG A 3 0.29 3.34 -59.37
C ARG A 3 -1.00 2.61 -58.97
N PHE A 4 -1.52 1.75 -59.84
CA PHE A 4 -2.76 1.01 -59.58
C PHE A 4 -2.53 -0.14 -58.58
N PHE A 5 -1.41 -0.85 -58.72
CA PHE A 5 -1.01 -1.90 -57.77
C PHE A 5 -0.61 -1.34 -56.39
N SER A 6 -0.07 -0.13 -56.32
CA SER A 6 0.28 0.53 -55.05
C SER A 6 -0.95 0.92 -54.22
N ILE A 7 -2.05 1.33 -54.87
CA ILE A 7 -3.29 1.73 -54.19
C ILE A 7 -4.04 0.49 -53.70
N LEU A 8 -4.14 -0.56 -54.52
CA LEU A 8 -4.80 -1.82 -54.14
C LEU A 8 -4.06 -2.53 -52.98
N GLY A 9 -2.72 -2.49 -52.96
CA GLY A 9 -1.93 -3.05 -51.85
C GLY A 9 -2.17 -2.33 -50.52
N LYS A 10 -2.33 -1.00 -50.52
CA LYS A 10 -2.61 -0.23 -49.30
C LYS A 10 -4.02 -0.48 -48.75
N ILE A 11 -5.01 -0.63 -49.64
CA ILE A 11 -6.38 -0.98 -49.24
C ILE A 11 -6.42 -2.37 -48.60
N PHE A 12 -5.67 -3.33 -49.14
CA PHE A 12 -5.60 -4.68 -48.58
C PHE A 12 -5.02 -4.70 -47.16
N ILE A 13 -3.94 -3.93 -46.91
CA ILE A 13 -3.34 -3.82 -45.56
C ILE A 13 -4.32 -3.23 -44.55
N ILE A 14 -5.07 -2.19 -44.93
CA ILE A 14 -6.06 -1.56 -44.05
C ILE A 14 -7.17 -2.56 -43.68
N LEU A 15 -7.64 -3.36 -44.64
CA LEU A 15 -8.66 -4.38 -44.39
C LEU A 15 -8.17 -5.49 -43.45
N VAL A 16 -6.91 -5.92 -43.58
CA VAL A 16 -6.30 -6.91 -42.68
C VAL A 16 -6.19 -6.37 -41.25
N VAL A 17 -5.76 -5.12 -41.08
CA VAL A 17 -5.64 -4.50 -39.75
C VAL A 17 -7.00 -4.31 -39.08
N LEU A 18 -8.02 -3.85 -39.83
CA LEU A 18 -9.38 -3.72 -39.30
C LEU A 18 -9.99 -5.09 -38.95
N GLY A 19 -9.75 -6.12 -39.76
CA GLY A 19 -10.17 -7.49 -39.45
C GLY A 19 -9.52 -8.03 -38.17
N ALA A 20 -8.21 -7.80 -37.99
CA ALA A 20 -7.50 -8.23 -36.79
C ALA A 20 -7.98 -7.51 -35.52
N MET A 21 -8.28 -6.22 -35.59
CA MET A 21 -8.81 -5.46 -34.46
C MET A 21 -10.23 -5.89 -34.09
N ALA A 22 -11.11 -6.12 -35.06
CA ALA A 22 -12.46 -6.62 -34.81
C ALA A 22 -12.45 -8.03 -34.21
N TYR A 23 -11.59 -8.92 -34.71
CA TYR A 23 -11.43 -10.27 -34.18
C TYR A 23 -10.83 -10.27 -32.76
N GLY A 24 -9.81 -9.44 -32.50
CA GLY A 24 -9.21 -9.28 -31.18
C GLY A 24 -10.21 -8.78 -30.14
N GLY A 25 -11.00 -7.76 -30.47
CA GLY A 25 -12.04 -7.23 -29.58
C GLY A 25 -13.12 -8.26 -29.21
N TYR A 26 -13.52 -9.10 -30.18
CA TYR A 26 -14.52 -10.16 -29.95
C TYR A 26 -13.97 -11.32 -29.09
N TYR A 27 -12.73 -11.74 -29.35
CA TYR A 27 -12.12 -12.86 -28.60
C TYR A 27 -11.80 -12.49 -27.15
N PHE A 28 -11.36 -11.25 -26.89
CA PHE A 28 -11.11 -10.79 -25.52
C PHE A 28 -12.37 -10.34 -24.77
N GLY A 29 -13.42 -9.89 -25.47
CA GLY A 29 -14.69 -9.48 -24.86
C GLY A 29 -15.56 -10.64 -24.36
N THR A 30 -15.30 -11.88 -24.78
CA THR A 30 -16.12 -13.05 -24.44
C THR A 30 -15.57 -13.90 -23.28
N GLN A 31 -14.45 -13.49 -22.67
CA GLN A 31 -13.83 -14.18 -21.52
C GLN A 31 -14.22 -13.55 -20.16
N THR A 32 -15.49 -13.23 -19.95
CA THR A 32 -16.01 -12.93 -18.61
C THR A 32 -16.19 -14.24 -17.83
N LYS A 33 -15.11 -14.68 -17.17
CA LYS A 33 -15.19 -15.75 -16.18
C LYS A 33 -16.12 -15.30 -15.04
N ASN A 34 -17.19 -16.06 -14.81
CA ASN A 34 -18.02 -15.95 -13.61
C ASN A 34 -17.16 -16.17 -12.37
N ILE A 35 -16.89 -15.10 -11.62
CA ILE A 35 -16.31 -15.19 -10.29
C ILE A 35 -17.45 -15.50 -9.32
N THR A 36 -17.58 -16.77 -8.94
CA THR A 36 -18.43 -17.19 -7.83
C THR A 36 -17.83 -16.64 -6.54
N LYS A 37 -18.47 -15.63 -5.96
CA LYS A 37 -18.13 -15.09 -4.63
C LYS A 37 -18.43 -16.17 -3.58
N PRO A 38 -17.48 -16.59 -2.73
CA PRO A 38 -17.81 -17.40 -1.57
C PRO A 38 -18.62 -16.56 -0.58
N GLU A 39 -19.70 -17.16 -0.10
CA GLU A 39 -20.61 -16.65 0.91
C GLU A 39 -19.88 -16.50 2.24
N ALA A 40 -20.02 -15.33 2.88
CA ALA A 40 -19.38 -15.05 4.16
C ALA A 40 -20.13 -15.77 5.27
N ILE A 41 -19.42 -16.61 6.03
CA ILE A 41 -19.91 -17.14 7.31
C ILE A 41 -19.86 -15.98 8.31
N ASN A 42 -21.03 -15.57 8.80
CA ASN A 42 -21.15 -14.69 9.95
C ASN A 42 -20.64 -15.43 11.19
N THR A 43 -19.46 -15.06 11.67
CA THR A 43 -19.01 -15.39 13.02
C THR A 43 -19.51 -14.31 13.97
N GLU A 44 -20.23 -14.73 14.99
CA GLU A 44 -20.82 -13.92 16.05
C GLU A 44 -19.80 -13.00 16.75
N ALA A 45 -20.31 -11.85 17.21
CA ALA A 45 -19.57 -10.84 17.94
C ALA A 45 -18.92 -11.43 19.20
N SER A 46 -17.59 -11.53 19.17
CA SER A 46 -16.78 -11.77 20.37
C SER A 46 -16.75 -10.50 21.21
N ILE A 47 -17.18 -10.63 22.46
CA ILE A 47 -17.25 -9.57 23.45
C ILE A 47 -15.83 -9.09 23.73
N LEU A 48 -15.60 -7.79 23.52
CA LEU A 48 -14.34 -7.10 23.79
C LEU A 48 -13.92 -7.35 25.26
N PRO A 49 -12.73 -7.89 25.55
CA PRO A 49 -12.20 -7.81 26.91
C PRO A 49 -11.95 -6.33 27.21
N SER A 50 -12.55 -5.86 28.31
CA SER A 50 -12.31 -4.53 28.88
C SER A 50 -10.81 -4.31 29.07
N LEU A 51 -10.21 -3.49 28.20
CA LEU A 51 -8.83 -3.04 28.35
C LEU A 51 -8.72 -2.22 29.64
N LEU A 52 -7.80 -2.64 30.52
CA LEU A 52 -7.34 -1.82 31.65
C LEU A 52 -6.87 -0.46 31.11
N PRO A 53 -7.19 0.67 31.78
CA PRO A 53 -6.76 1.98 31.32
C PRO A 53 -5.24 2.10 31.48
N ILE A 54 -4.53 2.12 30.36
CA ILE A 54 -3.12 2.41 30.33
C ILE A 54 -2.96 3.94 30.43
N PRO A 55 -2.17 4.49 31.40
CA PRO A 55 -2.21 5.91 31.75
C PRO A 55 -1.32 6.79 30.86
N TYR A 56 -1.29 6.54 29.55
CA TYR A 56 -0.46 7.31 28.63
C TYR A 56 -1.24 8.45 27.98
N SER A 57 -0.62 9.63 27.92
CA SER A 57 -1.19 10.74 27.17
C SER A 57 -0.92 10.54 25.69
N LEU A 58 -1.98 10.65 24.87
CA LEU A 58 -1.87 10.54 23.41
C LEU A 58 -1.53 11.91 22.83
N ILE A 59 -0.44 11.97 22.07
CA ILE A 59 -0.02 13.14 21.30
C ILE A 59 -0.40 12.99 19.84
N THR A 60 -0.67 14.10 19.16
CA THR A 60 -0.92 14.13 17.71
C THR A 60 0.28 14.74 17.00
N ILE A 61 0.85 14.00 16.06
CA ILE A 61 2.01 14.40 15.26
C ILE A 61 1.54 14.68 13.84
N ASN A 62 1.90 15.86 13.30
CA ASN A 62 1.67 16.19 11.90
C ASN A 62 2.87 15.76 11.06
N GLY A 63 2.63 15.21 9.88
CA GLY A 63 3.66 14.80 8.92
C GLY A 63 3.27 15.07 7.48
N GLY A 64 4.27 14.96 6.62
CA GLY A 64 4.19 15.14 5.18
C GLY A 64 4.42 16.57 4.70
N VAL A 65 4.87 16.68 3.46
CA VAL A 65 5.09 17.94 2.75
C VAL A 65 3.80 18.39 2.03
N ALA A 66 3.63 19.70 1.87
CA ALA A 66 2.50 20.23 1.11
C ALA A 66 2.55 19.77 -0.35
N LYS A 67 1.39 19.58 -1.00
CA LYS A 67 1.33 19.21 -2.43
C LYS A 67 2.02 20.20 -3.35
N SER A 68 2.16 21.46 -2.94
CA SER A 68 2.93 22.48 -3.64
C SER A 68 4.42 22.14 -3.78
N ALA A 69 4.94 21.21 -2.97
CA ALA A 69 6.30 20.68 -3.07
C ALA A 69 6.47 19.66 -4.21
N GLY A 70 5.41 19.31 -4.94
CA GLY A 70 5.48 18.48 -6.15
C GLY A 70 5.38 16.97 -5.92
N LEU A 71 5.17 16.52 -4.68
CA LEU A 71 4.87 15.12 -4.37
C LEU A 71 3.37 14.81 -4.38
N SER A 72 3.03 13.57 -4.71
CA SER A 72 1.64 13.08 -4.74
C SER A 72 1.13 12.54 -3.40
N PHE A 73 1.96 12.52 -2.36
CA PHE A 73 1.55 12.10 -1.02
C PHE A 73 0.64 13.12 -0.34
N ASP A 74 -0.17 12.63 0.59
CA ASP A 74 -0.98 13.49 1.44
C ASP A 74 -0.18 13.91 2.68
N GLN A 75 -0.46 15.12 3.16
CA GLN A 75 -0.15 15.48 4.54
C GLN A 75 -1.05 14.68 5.47
N TYR A 76 -0.56 14.36 6.66
CA TYR A 76 -1.24 13.47 7.58
C TYR A 76 -1.02 13.84 9.03
N THR A 77 -1.90 13.31 9.87
CA THR A 77 -1.73 13.22 11.31
C THR A 77 -1.56 11.76 11.71
N ILE A 78 -0.76 11.52 12.75
CA ILE A 78 -0.59 10.22 13.39
C ILE A 78 -0.57 10.43 14.91
N LYS A 79 -1.11 9.48 15.66
CA LYS A 79 -1.16 9.51 17.13
C LYS A 79 -0.26 8.44 17.71
N ALA A 80 0.46 8.81 18.77
CA ALA A 80 1.28 7.90 19.57
C ALA A 80 1.24 8.34 21.04
N SER A 81 1.71 7.51 21.96
CA SER A 81 1.94 7.98 23.33
C SER A 81 3.08 8.99 23.37
N ASP A 82 3.08 9.84 24.40
CA ASP A 82 4.14 10.80 24.71
C ASP A 82 5.52 10.17 24.99
N GLU A 83 5.57 8.86 25.25
CA GLU A 83 6.82 8.10 25.40
C GLU A 83 7.60 7.91 24.09
N TRP A 84 6.95 8.11 22.94
CA TRP A 84 7.62 7.98 21.65
C TRP A 84 8.51 9.18 21.36
N LYS A 85 9.78 8.91 21.09
CA LYS A 85 10.70 9.94 20.58
C LYS A 85 10.38 10.22 19.12
N ILE A 86 10.13 11.49 18.81
CA ILE A 86 9.79 11.98 17.48
C ILE A 86 11.00 12.70 16.86
N THR A 87 11.37 12.30 15.65
CA THR A 87 12.38 12.98 14.83
C THR A 87 11.80 13.25 13.45
N LYS A 88 12.10 14.42 12.90
CA LYS A 88 11.83 14.76 11.50
C LYS A 88 13.14 15.07 10.79
N GLU A 89 13.35 14.45 9.63
CA GLU A 89 14.54 14.65 8.80
C GLU A 89 14.11 15.06 7.40
N ASN A 90 14.73 16.11 6.87
CA ASN A 90 14.50 16.57 5.49
C ASN A 90 15.88 16.82 4.87
N GLN A 91 16.07 16.35 3.64
CA GLN A 91 17.23 16.66 2.80
C GLN A 91 16.94 17.83 1.86
N THR A 92 15.68 17.97 1.43
CA THR A 92 15.22 19.03 0.53
C THR A 92 13.89 19.61 0.99
N ALA A 93 13.42 20.67 0.32
CA ALA A 93 12.08 21.20 0.54
C ALA A 93 10.96 20.27 0.02
N MET A 94 11.32 19.23 -0.74
CA MET A 94 10.41 18.30 -1.39
C MET A 94 10.41 16.92 -0.72
N ASP A 95 11.01 16.77 0.46
CA ASP A 95 10.99 15.52 1.20
C ASP A 95 10.76 15.75 2.70
N GLU A 96 10.24 14.71 3.36
CA GLU A 96 10.20 14.61 4.82
C GLU A 96 10.29 13.13 5.20
N LYS A 97 11.05 12.84 6.24
CA LYS A 97 11.06 11.56 6.93
C LYS A 97 10.65 11.78 8.39
N LEU A 98 9.47 11.31 8.76
CA LEU A 98 9.04 11.24 10.14
C LEU A 98 9.50 9.91 10.75
N ILE A 99 10.13 9.96 11.92
CA ILE A 99 10.58 8.79 12.67
C ILE A 99 9.99 8.85 14.08
N LEU A 100 9.25 7.81 14.45
CA LEU A 100 8.80 7.55 15.81
C LEU A 100 9.63 6.40 16.35
N SER A 101 10.27 6.54 17.51
CA SER A 101 11.08 5.48 18.12
C SER A 101 10.81 5.32 19.62
N LYS A 102 10.81 4.08 20.09
CA LYS A 102 10.61 3.70 21.49
C LYS A 102 11.29 2.34 21.73
N ASP A 103 12.01 2.19 22.85
CA ASP A 103 12.60 0.93 23.32
C ASP A 103 13.26 0.04 22.25
N GLY A 104 13.98 0.65 21.30
CA GLY A 104 14.73 -0.05 20.25
C GLY A 104 13.92 -0.45 19.01
N TYR A 105 12.62 -0.21 18.97
CA TYR A 105 11.80 -0.29 17.76
C TYR A 105 11.45 1.11 17.22
N SER A 106 11.09 1.17 15.93
CA SER A 106 10.73 2.42 15.28
C SER A 106 9.75 2.24 14.13
N ILE A 107 8.99 3.31 13.87
CA ILE A 107 8.17 3.52 12.68
C ILE A 107 8.79 4.69 11.93
N SER A 108 8.98 4.55 10.62
CA SER A 108 9.43 5.64 9.75
C SER A 108 8.45 5.83 8.60
N ILE A 109 8.06 7.07 8.33
CA ILE A 109 7.23 7.45 7.18
C ILE A 109 8.05 8.42 6.33
N PHE A 110 8.42 7.98 5.13
CA PHE A 110 9.26 8.74 4.22
C PHE A 110 8.48 9.19 2.98
N GLN A 111 8.49 10.50 2.73
CA GLN A 111 7.94 11.13 1.53
C GLN A 111 9.08 11.66 0.68
N ALA A 112 9.29 11.06 -0.49
CA ALA A 112 10.16 11.54 -1.56
C ALA A 112 9.70 10.93 -2.88
N ALA A 113 10.23 11.41 -4.01
CA ALA A 113 9.98 10.78 -5.30
C ALA A 113 10.61 9.37 -5.34
N THR A 114 9.82 8.35 -5.00
CA THR A 114 10.21 6.94 -5.02
C THR A 114 9.41 6.17 -6.05
N GLY A 115 10.03 5.18 -6.71
CA GLY A 115 9.30 4.20 -7.50
C GLY A 115 8.30 3.42 -6.66
N GLY A 116 7.28 2.86 -7.31
CA GLY A 116 6.32 1.97 -6.68
C GLY A 116 6.76 0.51 -6.77
N ALA A 117 6.31 -0.32 -5.83
CA ALA A 117 6.46 -1.77 -5.88
C ALA A 117 5.19 -2.46 -5.39
N LEU A 118 4.85 -3.60 -6.00
CA LEU A 118 3.74 -4.43 -5.53
C LEU A 118 4.13 -5.23 -4.30
N CYS A 119 3.17 -5.41 -3.40
CA CYS A 119 3.25 -6.33 -2.30
C CYS A 119 2.43 -7.57 -2.64
N LEU A 120 3.13 -8.67 -2.89
CA LEU A 120 2.53 -9.96 -3.24
C LEU A 120 2.38 -10.81 -1.97
N TYR A 121 1.29 -11.55 -1.89
CA TYR A 121 1.00 -12.48 -0.79
C TYR A 121 0.82 -13.90 -1.32
N THR A 122 0.63 -14.86 -0.42
CA THR A 122 0.39 -16.26 -0.79
C THR A 122 -0.85 -16.37 -1.68
N GLY A 123 -0.66 -16.96 -2.87
CA GLY A 123 -1.70 -17.12 -3.89
C GLY A 123 -1.69 -16.03 -4.98
N ASP A 124 -1.01 -14.91 -4.77
CA ASP A 124 -0.87 -13.88 -5.81
C ASP A 124 0.06 -14.35 -6.92
N PRO A 125 -0.29 -14.10 -8.20
CA PRO A 125 0.54 -14.47 -9.34
C PRO A 125 1.89 -13.75 -9.27
N ASP A 126 2.89 -14.32 -9.93
CA ASP A 126 4.15 -13.62 -10.13
C ASP A 126 3.93 -12.37 -11.00
N PHE A 127 4.70 -11.33 -10.71
CA PHE A 127 4.61 -10.04 -11.39
C PHE A 127 5.98 -9.64 -11.94
N GLU A 128 6.03 -9.32 -13.24
CA GLU A 128 7.23 -8.81 -13.90
C GLU A 128 7.38 -7.31 -13.61
N GLY A 129 8.06 -6.98 -12.51
CA GLY A 129 8.38 -5.63 -12.09
C GLY A 129 8.79 -5.55 -10.61
N PRO A 130 9.05 -4.34 -10.08
CA PRO A 130 9.38 -4.17 -8.66
C PRO A 130 8.27 -4.74 -7.78
N SER A 131 8.60 -5.77 -7.03
CA SER A 131 7.66 -6.42 -6.12
C SER A 131 8.39 -7.05 -4.93
N SER A 132 7.66 -7.32 -3.86
CA SER A 132 8.13 -8.06 -2.70
C SER A 132 7.05 -9.03 -2.25
N ARG A 133 7.44 -10.26 -1.92
CA ARG A 133 6.50 -11.29 -1.49
C ARG A 133 6.56 -11.44 0.03
N PHE A 134 5.39 -11.41 0.67
CA PHE A 134 5.26 -11.49 2.12
C PHE A 134 4.41 -12.69 2.53
N THR A 135 4.83 -13.39 3.58
CA THR A 135 4.14 -14.57 4.13
C THR A 135 3.47 -14.26 5.46
N PHE A 136 3.83 -13.16 6.12
CA PHE A 136 3.24 -12.73 7.37
C PHE A 136 2.71 -11.31 7.24
N PHE A 137 1.40 -11.17 7.41
CA PHE A 137 0.74 -9.88 7.31
C PHE A 137 -0.49 -9.77 8.21
N LYS A 138 -0.85 -8.52 8.53
CA LYS A 138 -2.09 -8.18 9.24
C LYS A 138 -2.76 -7.00 8.54
N GLU A 139 -4.04 -7.14 8.27
CA GLU A 139 -4.85 -6.07 7.69
C GLU A 139 -5.10 -4.98 8.74
N LEU A 140 -4.97 -3.73 8.30
CA LEU A 140 -5.15 -2.52 9.10
C LEU A 140 -6.07 -1.59 8.33
N THR A 141 -6.92 -0.85 9.02
CA THR A 141 -7.75 0.20 8.41
C THR A 141 -7.47 1.51 9.13
N THR A 142 -7.03 2.53 8.40
CA THR A 142 -6.73 3.85 8.97
C THR A 142 -8.00 4.62 9.33
N LEU A 143 -7.87 5.72 10.09
CA LEU A 143 -9.02 6.56 10.47
C LEU A 143 -9.71 7.25 9.29
N ASP A 144 -9.04 7.37 8.14
CA ASP A 144 -9.63 7.84 6.88
C ASP A 144 -10.00 6.69 5.91
N ASN A 145 -10.21 5.49 6.46
CA ASN A 145 -10.72 4.30 5.77
C ASN A 145 -9.81 3.75 4.64
N ARG A 146 -8.48 3.90 4.77
CA ARG A 146 -7.54 3.24 3.86
C ARG A 146 -7.21 1.86 4.37
N MET A 147 -7.44 0.86 3.52
CA MET A 147 -7.04 -0.52 3.79
C MET A 147 -5.54 -0.66 3.57
N MET A 148 -4.86 -1.19 4.58
CA MET A 148 -3.42 -1.41 4.62
C MET A 148 -3.10 -2.83 5.09
N ARG A 149 -1.87 -3.26 4.87
CA ARG A 149 -1.29 -4.48 5.44
C ARG A 149 0.09 -4.17 5.98
N ARG A 150 0.30 -4.42 7.27
CA ARG A 150 1.66 -4.59 7.80
C ARG A 150 2.19 -5.90 7.28
N SER A 151 3.30 -5.87 6.56
CA SER A 151 3.80 -6.98 5.75
C SER A 151 5.28 -7.24 6.04
N GLY A 152 5.62 -8.51 6.25
CA GLY A 152 6.98 -8.95 6.54
C GLY A 152 7.07 -10.46 6.69
N GLU A 153 7.94 -10.90 7.59
CA GLU A 153 8.16 -12.31 7.92
C GLU A 153 7.79 -12.58 9.38
N GLN A 154 7.34 -13.81 9.69
CA GLN A 154 6.80 -14.16 11.02
C GLN A 154 7.77 -13.91 12.18
N ASN A 155 9.08 -14.01 11.93
CA ASN A 155 10.13 -13.71 12.91
C ASN A 155 11.05 -12.57 12.42
N GLY A 156 10.61 -11.81 11.42
CA GLY A 156 11.37 -10.72 10.84
C GLY A 156 11.45 -9.53 11.78
N VAL A 157 12.52 -8.75 11.64
CA VAL A 157 12.72 -7.48 12.39
C VAL A 157 12.41 -6.24 11.57
N ALA A 158 11.96 -6.42 10.33
CA ALA A 158 11.61 -5.36 9.42
C ALA A 158 10.25 -5.65 8.79
N PHE A 159 9.36 -4.66 8.83
CA PHE A 159 8.07 -4.71 8.16
C PHE A 159 7.89 -3.47 7.30
N THR A 160 7.11 -3.60 6.23
CA THR A 160 6.62 -2.46 5.43
C THR A 160 5.10 -2.38 5.55
N ILE A 161 4.53 -1.20 5.34
CA ILE A 161 3.08 -1.06 5.17
C ILE A 161 2.76 -0.95 3.69
N CYS A 162 1.92 -1.86 3.22
CA CYS A 162 1.38 -1.85 1.87
C CYS A 162 -0.06 -1.36 1.92
N GLN A 163 -0.45 -0.49 0.98
CA GLN A 163 -1.82 0.02 0.88
C GLN A 163 -2.55 -0.66 -0.26
N LYS A 164 -3.83 -0.98 -0.05
CA LYS A 164 -4.69 -1.51 -1.11
C LYS A 164 -5.01 -0.43 -2.15
N GLY A 165 -4.75 -0.73 -3.40
CA GLY A 165 -5.12 0.06 -4.56
C GLY A 165 -6.58 -0.15 -4.97
N GLN A 166 -7.04 0.61 -5.97
CA GLN A 166 -8.40 0.49 -6.53
C GLN A 166 -8.60 -0.82 -7.29
N ASP A 167 -7.52 -1.37 -7.85
CA ASP A 167 -7.49 -2.67 -8.52
C ASP A 167 -7.50 -3.86 -7.54
N GLY A 168 -7.50 -3.58 -6.23
CA GLY A 168 -7.48 -4.57 -5.17
C GLY A 168 -6.10 -5.13 -4.83
N SER A 169 -5.07 -4.76 -5.60
CA SER A 169 -3.68 -5.11 -5.29
C SER A 169 -3.18 -4.30 -4.08
N TYR A 170 -2.09 -4.73 -3.45
CA TYR A 170 -1.43 -3.94 -2.41
C TYR A 170 -0.09 -3.43 -2.94
N GLN A 171 0.25 -2.20 -2.62
CA GLN A 171 1.47 -1.55 -3.11
C GLN A 171 2.12 -0.64 -2.08
N GLN A 172 3.39 -0.38 -2.32
CA GLN A 172 4.16 0.69 -1.68
C GLN A 172 4.66 1.67 -2.76
N PRO A 173 4.88 2.95 -2.44
CA PRO A 173 4.53 3.59 -1.17
C PRO A 173 3.02 3.69 -0.97
N THR A 174 2.60 3.98 0.27
CA THR A 174 1.21 4.32 0.59
C THR A 174 0.92 5.76 0.15
N ASN A 175 -0.34 6.21 0.24
CA ASN A 175 -0.65 7.62 0.02
C ASN A 175 -0.02 8.58 1.05
N TYR A 176 0.53 8.08 2.16
CA TYR A 176 1.29 8.90 3.13
C TYR A 176 2.80 8.87 2.92
N GLY A 177 3.30 8.05 1.99
CA GLY A 177 4.71 7.78 1.81
C GLY A 177 5.07 6.32 2.02
N HIS A 178 6.36 6.02 1.98
CA HIS A 178 6.90 4.71 2.30
C HIS A 178 6.97 4.55 3.82
N ILE A 179 6.21 3.60 4.36
CA ILE A 179 6.15 3.35 5.81
C ILE A 179 6.93 2.07 6.11
N SER A 180 7.97 2.18 6.91
CA SER A 180 8.77 1.05 7.38
C SER A 180 8.75 0.96 8.90
N ILE A 181 8.81 -0.27 9.39
CA ILE A 181 8.85 -0.61 10.80
C ILE A 181 10.13 -1.41 11.04
N LYS A 182 10.87 -1.03 12.08
CA LYS A 182 12.01 -1.78 12.59
C LYS A 182 11.71 -2.25 14.00
N LEU A 183 11.96 -3.52 14.28
CA LEU A 183 11.76 -4.15 15.58
C LEU A 183 13.10 -4.66 16.14
N PRO A 184 13.22 -4.84 17.46
CA PRO A 184 14.30 -5.63 18.05
C PRO A 184 14.12 -7.12 17.74
N ASN A 185 15.19 -7.89 17.91
CA ASN A 185 15.09 -9.35 17.91
C ASN A 185 14.20 -9.81 19.07
N GLY A 186 13.31 -10.78 18.82
CA GLY A 186 12.43 -11.31 19.85
C GLY A 186 11.33 -10.34 20.30
N TRP A 187 10.88 -9.44 19.42
CA TRP A 187 9.71 -8.58 19.66
C TRP A 187 8.50 -9.41 20.11
N THR A 188 7.59 -8.75 20.85
CA THR A 188 6.38 -9.39 21.36
C THR A 188 5.14 -8.97 20.57
N LYS A 189 4.05 -9.71 20.73
CA LYS A 189 2.76 -9.37 20.11
C LYS A 189 2.29 -7.97 20.53
N GLU A 190 2.54 -7.59 21.78
CA GLU A 190 2.19 -6.30 22.35
C GLU A 190 2.91 -5.15 21.61
N THR A 191 4.19 -5.32 21.29
CA THR A 191 4.95 -4.34 20.48
C THR A 191 4.31 -4.14 19.10
N LEU A 192 3.89 -5.23 18.46
CA LEU A 192 3.22 -5.14 17.16
C LEU A 192 1.83 -4.52 17.25
N ASP A 193 1.06 -4.85 18.28
CA ASP A 193 -0.28 -4.28 18.47
C ASP A 193 -0.21 -2.77 18.80
N GLU A 194 0.82 -2.31 19.53
CA GLU A 194 1.09 -0.88 19.75
C GLU A 194 1.40 -0.18 18.41
N ILE A 195 2.29 -0.75 17.59
CA ILE A 195 2.62 -0.19 16.27
C ILE A 195 1.40 -0.18 15.36
N ASP A 196 0.64 -1.27 15.31
CA ASP A 196 -0.57 -1.37 14.49
C ASP A 196 -1.59 -0.30 14.90
N THR A 197 -1.73 -0.01 16.20
CA THR A 197 -2.58 1.06 16.73
C THR A 197 -2.13 2.44 16.25
N ILE A 198 -0.82 2.69 16.25
CA ILE A 198 -0.23 3.94 15.74
C ILE A 198 -0.47 4.07 14.23
N ILE A 199 -0.27 3.02 13.45
CA ILE A 199 -0.54 3.04 12.00
C ILE A 199 -2.03 3.24 11.70
N VAL A 200 -2.93 2.58 12.43
CA VAL A 200 -4.39 2.76 12.31
C VAL A 200 -4.81 4.20 12.60
N SER A 201 -4.08 4.93 13.46
CA SER A 201 -4.38 6.33 13.78
C SER A 201 -4.07 7.32 12.64
N LEU A 202 -3.43 6.87 11.56
CA LEU A 202 -3.15 7.71 10.40
C LEU A 202 -4.43 8.30 9.82
N LYS A 203 -4.36 9.58 9.47
CA LYS A 203 -5.44 10.30 8.84
C LYS A 203 -4.89 11.43 7.98
N LYS A 204 -5.37 11.54 6.75
CA LYS A 204 -5.12 12.71 5.91
C LYS A 204 -5.59 14.02 6.58
N VAL A 205 -4.76 15.06 6.43
CA VAL A 205 -5.08 16.46 6.77
C VAL A 205 -5.74 17.15 5.59
#